data_AF-A0AAD1KTL0-F1
#
_entry.id   AF-A0AAD1KTL0-F1
#
_cell.length_a   1.000
_cell.length_b   1.000
_cell.length_c   1.000
_cell.angle_alpha   90.00
_cell.angle_beta   90.00
_cell.angle_gamma   90.00
#
_symmetry.space_group_name_H-M   'P 1'
#
loop_
_entity.id
_entity.type
_entity.pdbx_description
1 polymer ?
#
loop_
_entity_poly.entity_id
_entity_poly.type
_entity_poly.pdbx_seq_one_letter_code
_entity_poly.pdbx_strand_id
1 'polypeptide(L)'
;MRKYLSVYNLLGLLVFALGLFVYWQSPAPNPPKALPLPADEAAREEKLTLNLYRPDPPRGFLREPVVLEVGLGENPYEKALLAWAQATGSPTPLGLFAAEGRLVVDLPKDFVRGLDAEGEVYRLYSLAYTLLATFPEGSEVRFLVEGQPSPGLAHLDLEVPVRLP
;
A
#
# COMPACT_ATOMS: atom_id res chain seq x y z
N MET A 1 -48.25 -6.11 -72.42
CA MET A 1 -47.49 -6.41 -71.18
C MET A 1 -47.98 -5.51 -70.05
N ARG A 2 -49.07 -5.87 -69.36
CA ARG A 2 -49.59 -5.12 -68.21
C ARG A 2 -50.42 -6.05 -67.33
N LYS A 3 -49.94 -6.29 -66.10
CA LYS A 3 -50.69 -6.45 -64.83
C LYS A 3 -49.83 -7.21 -63.81
N TYR A 4 -48.88 -6.51 -63.19
CA TYR A 4 -48.14 -6.99 -61.99
C TYR A 4 -48.47 -6.16 -60.73
N LEU A 5 -49.55 -5.39 -60.77
CA LEU A 5 -50.08 -4.66 -59.62
C LEU A 5 -51.24 -5.44 -59.02
N SER A 6 -50.91 -6.49 -58.27
CA SER A 6 -51.84 -7.09 -57.32
C SER A 6 -52.01 -6.15 -56.12
N VAL A 7 -53.22 -6.02 -55.58
CA VAL A 7 -53.53 -5.18 -54.41
C VAL A 7 -52.59 -5.51 -53.24
N TYR A 8 -52.22 -6.78 -53.10
CA TYR A 8 -51.28 -7.25 -52.08
C TYR A 8 -49.84 -6.73 -52.28
N ASN A 9 -49.38 -6.58 -53.54
CA ASN A 9 -48.05 -5.99 -53.82
C ASN A 9 -48.03 -4.50 -53.49
N LEU A 10 -49.12 -3.80 -53.77
CA LEU A 10 -49.29 -2.38 -53.42
C LEU A 10 -49.31 -2.19 -51.90
N LEU A 11 -50.02 -3.06 -51.18
CA LEU A 11 -50.08 -3.02 -49.73
C LEU A 11 -48.70 -3.33 -49.11
N GLY A 12 -48.00 -4.36 -49.61
CA GLY A 12 -46.66 -4.71 -49.15
C GLY A 12 -45.64 -3.59 -49.39
N LEU A 13 -45.71 -2.93 -50.55
CA LEU A 13 -44.83 -1.81 -50.88
C LEU A 13 -45.12 -0.59 -50.00
N LEU A 14 -46.39 -0.34 -49.66
CA LEU A 14 -46.78 0.74 -48.77
C LEU A 14 -46.28 0.50 -47.34
N VAL A 15 -46.42 -0.73 -46.82
CA VAL A 15 -45.88 -1.11 -45.50
C VAL A 15 -44.35 -1.00 -45.47
N PHE A 16 -43.68 -1.44 -46.53
CA PHE A 16 -42.23 -1.33 -46.65
C PHE A 16 -41.75 0.12 -46.67
N ALA A 17 -42.41 0.98 -47.45
CA ALA A 17 -42.11 2.41 -47.48
C ALA A 17 -42.35 3.09 -46.12
N LEU A 18 -43.41 2.68 -45.40
CA LEU A 18 -43.69 3.18 -44.06
C LEU A 18 -42.58 2.78 -43.07
N GLY A 19 -42.11 1.54 -43.13
CA GLY A 19 -41.01 1.05 -42.29
C GLY A 19 -39.71 1.82 -42.55
N LEU A 20 -39.40 2.10 -43.82
CA LEU A 20 -38.22 2.88 -44.20
C LEU A 20 -38.31 4.32 -43.69
N PHE A 21 -39.49 4.93 -43.76
CA PHE A 21 -39.74 6.28 -43.28
C PHE A 21 -39.55 6.40 -41.77
N VAL A 22 -40.11 5.44 -41.01
CA VAL A 22 -39.94 5.37 -39.55
C VAL A 22 -38.48 5.13 -39.18
N TYR A 23 -37.78 4.26 -39.90
CA TYR A 23 -36.35 4.01 -39.69
C TYR A 23 -35.51 5.27 -39.93
N TRP A 24 -35.80 6.03 -40.99
CA TRP A 24 -35.07 7.28 -41.28
C TRP A 24 -35.30 8.34 -40.20
N GLN A 25 -36.51 8.44 -39.68
CA GLN A 25 -36.84 9.39 -38.60
C GLN A 25 -36.30 8.97 -37.23
N SER A 26 -35.82 7.73 -37.08
CA SER A 26 -35.31 7.25 -35.82
C SER A 26 -33.95 7.88 -35.52
N PRO A 27 -33.79 8.58 -34.38
CA PRO A 27 -32.49 9.14 -33.98
C PRO A 27 -31.46 8.03 -33.86
N ALA A 28 -30.23 8.28 -34.30
CA ALA A 28 -29.13 7.34 -34.10
C ALA A 28 -29.01 7.00 -32.59
N PRO A 29 -28.81 5.73 -32.23
CA PRO A 29 -28.61 5.35 -30.83
C PRO A 29 -27.43 6.16 -30.27
N ASN A 30 -27.67 6.93 -29.21
CA ASN A 30 -26.58 7.61 -28.54
C ASN A 30 -25.54 6.57 -28.11
N PRO A 31 -24.25 6.74 -28.46
CA PRO A 31 -23.21 5.85 -27.97
C PRO A 31 -23.26 5.86 -26.43
N PRO A 32 -23.08 4.70 -25.77
CA PRO A 32 -23.14 4.63 -24.32
C PRO A 32 -22.13 5.60 -23.73
N LYS A 33 -22.65 6.61 -23.04
CA LYS A 33 -21.84 7.61 -22.34
C LYS A 33 -21.12 6.88 -21.21
N ALA A 34 -19.81 6.69 -21.36
CA ALA A 34 -18.99 6.13 -20.30
C ALA A 34 -19.18 6.97 -19.03
N LEU A 35 -19.42 6.29 -17.91
CA LEU A 35 -19.54 6.92 -16.60
C LEU A 35 -18.24 7.69 -16.30
N PRO A 36 -18.31 8.97 -15.89
CA PRO A 36 -17.13 9.68 -15.45
C PRO A 36 -16.64 9.03 -14.15
N LEU A 37 -15.46 8.43 -14.19
CA LEU A 37 -14.77 8.03 -12.97
C LEU A 37 -14.36 9.30 -12.21
N PRO A 38 -14.60 9.40 -10.89
CA PRO A 38 -14.12 10.53 -10.10
C PRO A 38 -12.58 10.54 -10.14
N ALA A 39 -12.01 11.56 -10.80
CA ALA A 39 -10.57 11.70 -10.99
C ALA A 39 -9.79 11.97 -9.68
N ASP A 40 -10.49 12.33 -8.61
CA ASP A 40 -9.89 12.82 -7.36
C ASP A 40 -9.50 11.71 -6.37
N GLU A 41 -9.97 10.47 -6.56
CA GLU A 41 -9.54 9.33 -5.73
C GLU A 41 -8.23 8.70 -6.21
N ALA A 42 -7.88 8.89 -7.48
CA ALA A 42 -6.69 8.31 -8.09
C ALA A 42 -5.40 9.13 -7.90
N ALA A 43 -5.40 10.15 -7.01
CA ALA A 43 -4.22 10.98 -6.73
C ALA A 43 -4.07 11.38 -5.25
N ARG A 44 -4.85 10.80 -4.33
CA ARG A 44 -4.76 11.16 -2.92
C ARG A 44 -3.59 10.42 -2.28
N GLU A 45 -2.45 11.08 -2.23
CA GLU A 45 -1.30 10.66 -1.42
C GLU A 45 -1.76 10.46 0.04
N GLU A 46 -1.56 9.25 0.56
CA GLU A 46 -1.94 8.89 1.92
C GLU A 46 -0.85 9.38 2.88
N LYS A 47 -1.21 10.15 3.91
CA LYS A 47 -0.22 10.67 4.86
C LYS A 47 -0.03 9.70 6.02
N LEU A 48 1.16 9.16 6.18
CA LEU A 48 1.57 8.34 7.31
C LEU A 48 2.34 9.19 8.33
N THR A 49 1.91 9.17 9.59
CA THR A 49 2.66 9.83 10.68
C THR A 49 3.57 8.82 11.36
N LEU A 50 4.85 8.83 11.02
CA LEU A 50 5.88 7.99 11.64
C LEU A 50 6.28 8.57 13.00
N ASN A 51 6.07 7.83 14.07
CA ASN A 51 6.55 8.20 15.41
C ASN A 51 7.99 7.72 15.59
N LEU A 52 8.97 8.48 15.13
CA LEU A 52 10.39 8.10 15.17
C LEU A 52 10.93 8.12 16.60
N TYR A 53 11.57 7.03 17.03
CA TYR A 53 12.31 6.95 18.29
C TYR A 53 13.81 6.97 18.00
N ARG A 54 14.46 8.14 18.04
CA ARG A 54 15.90 8.26 17.81
C ARG A 54 16.67 7.92 19.09
N PRO A 55 17.71 7.07 19.05
CA PRO A 55 18.62 6.86 20.18
C PRO A 55 19.27 8.17 20.64
N ASP A 56 19.19 8.48 21.92
CA ASP A 56 19.87 9.60 22.59
C ASP A 56 20.51 9.13 23.92
N PRO A 57 21.48 8.19 23.88
CA PRO A 57 22.14 7.72 25.10
C PRO A 57 22.92 8.86 25.78
N PRO A 58 22.88 8.95 27.14
CA PRO A 58 22.25 8.00 28.07
C PRO A 58 20.78 8.30 28.40
N ARG A 59 20.15 9.30 27.76
CA ARG A 59 18.79 9.78 28.08
C ARG A 59 17.68 8.87 27.56
N GLY A 60 18.00 7.88 26.73
CA GLY A 60 17.03 6.92 26.19
C GLY A 60 16.71 7.21 24.73
N PHE A 61 15.44 7.51 24.44
CA PHE A 61 14.97 7.79 23.08
C PHE A 61 14.29 9.15 23.00
N LEU A 62 14.59 9.89 21.93
CA LEU A 62 13.85 11.09 21.55
C LEU A 62 12.73 10.69 20.58
N ARG A 63 11.49 11.06 20.92
CA ARG A 63 10.32 10.84 20.07
C ARG A 63 10.09 12.04 19.16
N GLU A 64 10.11 11.80 17.86
CA GLU A 64 9.92 12.82 16.82
C GLU A 64 8.84 12.36 15.83
N PRO A 65 7.68 13.04 15.73
CA PRO A 65 6.70 12.73 14.69
C PRO A 65 7.19 13.25 13.34
N VAL A 66 7.22 12.36 12.34
CA VAL A 66 7.60 12.67 10.95
C VAL A 66 6.44 12.30 10.04
N VAL A 67 5.98 13.26 9.23
CA VAL A 67 4.92 13.00 8.25
C VAL A 67 5.56 12.50 6.95
N LEU A 68 5.14 11.31 6.52
CA LEU A 68 5.54 10.69 5.27
C LEU A 68 4.34 10.74 4.30
N GLU A 69 4.58 11.18 3.08
CA GLU A 69 3.61 11.09 1.99
C GLU A 69 3.75 9.70 1.38
N VAL A 70 2.71 8.87 1.37
CA VAL A 70 2.70 7.53 0.76
C VAL A 70 1.98 7.64 -0.58
N GLY A 71 2.71 7.37 -1.65
CA GLY A 71 2.18 7.39 -3.01
C GLY A 71 1.24 6.21 -3.28
N LEU A 72 0.45 6.31 -4.34
CA LEU A 72 -0.47 5.25 -4.73
C LEU A 72 0.30 3.99 -5.15
N GLY A 73 -0.02 2.87 -4.49
CA GLY A 73 0.65 1.59 -4.70
C GLY A 73 2.00 1.46 -3.99
N GLU A 74 2.45 2.49 -3.26
CA GLU A 74 3.61 2.36 -2.37
C GLU A 74 3.23 1.61 -1.09
N ASN A 75 4.17 0.83 -0.56
CA ASN A 75 3.98 0.11 0.69
C ASN A 75 4.33 1.03 1.89
N PRO A 76 3.37 1.35 2.79
CA PRO A 76 3.63 2.20 3.95
C PRO A 76 4.69 1.61 4.90
N TYR A 77 4.80 0.28 4.98
CA TYR A 77 5.81 -0.40 5.80
C TYR A 77 7.22 -0.15 5.27
N GLU A 78 7.44 -0.34 3.96
CA GLU A 78 8.74 -0.08 3.33
C GLU A 78 9.13 1.39 3.46
N LYS A 79 8.16 2.30 3.30
CA LYS A 79 8.40 3.74 3.44
C LYS A 79 8.80 4.12 4.86
N ALA A 80 8.14 3.54 5.86
CA ALA A 80 8.50 3.72 7.27
C ALA A 80 9.90 3.18 7.60
N LEU A 81 10.26 1.98 7.12
CA LEU A 81 11.58 1.39 7.32
C LEU A 81 12.68 2.24 6.68
N LEU A 82 12.46 2.72 5.46
CA LEU A 82 13.41 3.57 4.76
C LEU A 82 13.60 4.91 5.48
N ALA A 83 12.50 5.56 5.89
CA ALA A 83 12.56 6.81 6.64
C ALA A 83 13.28 6.66 7.98
N TRP A 84 13.00 5.57 8.71
CA TRP A 84 13.71 5.24 9.94
C TRP A 84 15.21 5.00 9.72
N ALA A 85 15.58 4.23 8.69
CA ALA A 85 16.97 3.93 8.37
C ALA A 85 17.76 5.20 8.02
N GLN A 86 17.16 6.09 7.21
CA GLN A 86 17.75 7.39 6.87
C GLN A 86 17.92 8.29 8.10
N ALA A 87 16.89 8.37 8.95
CA ALA A 87 16.91 9.26 10.12
C ALA A 87 17.86 8.79 11.24
N THR A 88 18.20 7.49 11.27
CA THR A 88 19.11 6.91 12.28
C THR A 88 20.50 6.57 11.72
N GLY A 89 20.71 6.68 10.40
CA GLY A 89 21.94 6.23 9.74
C GLY A 89 22.17 4.72 9.88
N SER A 90 21.11 3.93 10.04
CA SER A 90 21.17 2.48 10.24
C SER A 90 20.98 1.73 8.91
N PRO A 91 21.44 0.47 8.80
CA PRO A 91 21.11 -0.37 7.66
C PRO A 91 19.60 -0.55 7.53
N THR A 92 19.08 -0.47 6.30
CA THR A 92 17.65 -0.65 6.04
C THR A 92 17.24 -2.11 6.27
N PRO A 93 16.19 -2.38 7.08
CA PRO A 93 15.62 -3.71 7.19
C PRO A 93 15.12 -4.22 5.82
N LEU A 94 15.19 -5.54 5.61
CA LEU A 94 14.84 -6.20 4.35
C LEU A 94 13.33 -6.20 4.10
N GLY A 95 12.53 -6.20 5.16
CA GLY A 95 11.08 -6.18 5.05
C GLY A 95 10.37 -6.03 6.40
N LEU A 96 9.09 -5.68 6.32
CA LEU A 96 8.18 -5.62 7.47
C LEU A 96 6.82 -6.19 7.05
N PHE A 97 6.31 -7.11 7.86
CA PHE A 97 5.05 -7.81 7.62
C PHE A 97 4.21 -7.84 8.89
N ALA A 98 2.91 -7.58 8.77
CA ALA A 98 1.96 -7.81 9.85
C ALA A 98 1.43 -9.26 9.79
N ALA A 99 1.59 -10.02 10.88
CA ALA A 99 1.09 -11.38 10.99
C ALA A 99 0.50 -11.61 12.38
N GLU A 100 -0.77 -12.03 12.44
CA GLU A 100 -1.44 -12.41 13.70
C GLU A 100 -1.39 -11.32 14.80
N GLY A 101 -1.53 -10.05 14.43
CA GLY A 101 -1.46 -8.91 15.37
C GLY A 101 -0.04 -8.57 15.86
N ARG A 102 0.98 -9.01 15.11
CA ARG A 102 2.40 -8.83 15.40
C ARG A 102 3.11 -8.27 14.16
N LEU A 103 4.16 -7.52 14.39
CA LEU A 103 5.02 -6.99 13.33
C LEU A 103 6.25 -7.87 13.24
N VAL A 104 6.51 -8.44 12.07
CA VAL A 104 7.69 -9.25 11.79
C VAL A 104 8.61 -8.44 10.90
N VAL A 105 9.81 -8.15 11.39
CA VAL A 105 10.84 -7.38 10.70
C VAL A 105 11.95 -8.32 10.27
N ASP A 106 12.28 -8.29 8.99
CA ASP A 106 13.43 -9.01 8.47
C ASP A 106 14.66 -8.09 8.43
N LEU A 107 15.75 -8.53 9.07
CA LEU A 107 16.98 -7.76 9.22
C LEU A 107 18.09 -8.31 8.32
N PRO A 108 18.95 -7.44 7.77
CA PRO A 108 20.15 -7.90 7.10
C PRO A 108 21.15 -8.47 8.11
N LYS A 109 22.01 -9.40 7.68
CA LYS A 109 22.98 -10.07 8.56
C LYS A 109 23.99 -9.12 9.20
N ASP A 110 24.30 -8.00 8.57
CA ASP A 110 25.22 -6.97 9.06
C ASP A 110 24.53 -5.82 9.80
N PHE A 111 23.25 -5.97 10.16
CA PHE A 111 22.45 -4.93 10.82
C PHE A 111 23.10 -4.34 12.08
N VAL A 112 23.86 -5.14 12.83
CA VAL A 112 24.54 -4.73 14.08
C VAL A 112 26.05 -4.60 13.93
N ARG A 113 26.57 -4.66 12.70
CA ARG A 113 28.02 -4.65 12.47
C ARG A 113 28.65 -3.36 13.00
N GLY A 114 29.68 -3.53 13.84
CA GLY A 114 30.43 -2.41 14.42
C GLY A 114 29.75 -1.73 15.62
N LEU A 115 28.65 -2.30 16.14
CA LEU A 115 28.03 -1.85 17.38
C LEU A 115 28.56 -2.66 18.57
N ASP A 116 28.60 -1.99 19.72
CA ASP A 116 28.68 -2.64 21.03
C ASP A 116 27.28 -3.09 21.49
N ALA A 117 27.22 -3.77 22.65
CA ALA A 117 25.97 -4.29 23.18
C ALA A 117 24.92 -3.18 23.43
N GLU A 118 25.35 -2.01 23.90
CA GLU A 118 24.46 -0.86 24.12
C GLU A 118 23.93 -0.33 22.79
N GLY A 119 24.78 -0.11 21.80
CA GLY A 119 24.39 0.34 20.47
C GLY A 119 23.43 -0.63 19.79
N GLU A 120 23.65 -1.93 19.91
CA GLU A 120 22.76 -2.97 19.38
C GLU A 120 21.35 -2.87 19.98
N VAL A 121 21.29 -2.75 21.32
CA VAL A 121 20.02 -2.55 22.04
C VAL A 121 19.33 -1.29 21.55
N TYR A 122 20.01 -0.14 21.54
CA TYR A 122 19.41 1.12 21.12
C TYR A 122 18.91 1.08 19.67
N ARG A 123 19.65 0.45 18.74
CA ARG A 123 19.22 0.32 17.34
C ARG A 123 17.97 -0.54 17.22
N LEU A 124 17.94 -1.71 17.84
CA LEU A 124 16.81 -2.64 17.76
C LEU A 124 15.55 -2.07 18.41
N TYR A 125 15.68 -1.48 19.61
CA TYR A 125 14.55 -0.86 20.30
C TYR A 125 14.07 0.43 19.64
N SER A 126 14.98 1.22 19.05
CA SER A 126 14.59 2.36 18.20
C SER A 126 13.66 1.93 17.08
N LEU A 127 14.02 0.87 16.36
CA LEU A 127 13.19 0.31 15.30
C LEU A 127 11.87 -0.21 15.85
N ALA A 128 11.91 -1.05 16.88
CA ALA A 128 10.71 -1.69 17.42
C ALA A 128 9.70 -0.66 17.94
N TYR A 129 10.16 0.34 18.71
CA TYR A 129 9.31 1.38 19.26
C TYR A 129 8.75 2.30 18.18
N THR A 130 9.55 2.61 17.16
CA THR A 130 9.07 3.38 16.00
C THR A 130 7.92 2.64 15.31
N LEU A 131 8.07 1.34 15.08
CA LEU A 131 7.05 0.53 14.42
C LEU A 131 5.78 0.38 15.27
N LEU A 132 5.91 0.01 16.54
CA LEU A 132 4.76 -0.17 17.45
C LEU A 132 4.00 1.12 17.71
N ALA A 133 4.69 2.27 17.74
CA ALA A 133 4.03 3.56 17.90
C ALA A 133 3.41 4.09 16.60
N THR A 134 3.79 3.55 15.44
CA THR A 134 3.30 3.99 14.13
C THR A 134 2.16 3.12 13.63
N PHE A 135 2.23 1.81 13.87
CA PHE A 135 1.31 0.80 13.32
C PHE A 135 0.47 0.18 14.44
N PRO A 136 -0.79 0.63 14.64
CA PRO A 136 -1.63 0.18 15.75
C PRO A 136 -2.05 -1.29 15.68
N GLU A 137 -1.93 -1.93 14.51
CA GLU A 137 -2.17 -3.36 14.33
C GLU A 137 -1.10 -4.25 15.01
N GLY A 138 0.05 -3.69 15.35
CA GLY A 138 1.16 -4.38 15.98
C GLY A 138 1.14 -4.29 17.51
N SER A 139 0.99 -5.41 18.18
CA SER A 139 1.14 -5.49 19.65
C SER A 139 2.57 -5.81 20.11
N GLU A 140 3.33 -6.50 19.25
CA GLU A 140 4.73 -6.86 19.47
C GLU A 140 5.52 -6.91 18.17
N VAL A 141 6.84 -6.76 18.26
CA VAL A 141 7.78 -6.88 17.14
C VAL A 141 8.62 -8.14 17.31
N ARG A 142 8.72 -8.92 16.24
CA ARG A 142 9.62 -10.07 16.11
C ARG A 142 10.63 -9.82 15.01
N PHE A 143 11.87 -10.27 15.24
CA PHE A 143 12.94 -10.10 14.28
C PHE A 143 13.28 -11.43 13.61
N LEU A 144 13.48 -11.36 12.30
CA LEU A 144 14.10 -12.39 11.49
C LEU A 144 15.44 -11.84 10.99
N VAL A 145 16.35 -12.74 10.63
CA VAL A 145 17.60 -12.40 9.96
C VAL A 145 17.65 -13.16 8.65
N GLU A 146 17.65 -12.42 7.53
CA GLU A 146 17.59 -12.97 6.18
C GLU A 146 16.45 -14.00 6.00
N GLY A 147 15.28 -13.69 6.56
CA GLY A 147 14.06 -14.49 6.48
C GLY A 147 14.02 -15.70 7.42
N GLN A 148 15.02 -15.89 8.30
CA GLN A 148 15.08 -17.00 9.25
C GLN A 148 14.95 -16.50 10.70
N PRO A 149 14.27 -17.25 11.59
CA PRO A 149 14.36 -17.02 13.02
C PRO A 149 15.82 -17.18 13.47
N SER A 150 16.32 -16.21 14.23
CA SER A 150 17.66 -16.27 14.81
C SER A 150 17.55 -16.13 16.32
N PRO A 151 18.32 -16.92 17.12
CA PRO A 151 18.33 -16.75 18.57
C PRO A 151 18.94 -15.41 19.00
N GLY A 152 19.75 -14.79 18.14
CA GLY A 152 20.35 -13.48 18.40
C GLY A 152 21.03 -12.90 17.17
N LEU A 153 21.43 -11.64 17.25
CA LEU A 153 22.29 -11.00 16.23
C LEU A 153 23.74 -11.00 16.68
N ALA A 154 24.06 -10.31 17.79
CA ALA A 154 25.38 -10.37 18.41
C ALA A 154 25.30 -10.52 19.94
N HIS A 155 24.64 -9.58 20.63
CA HIS A 155 24.56 -9.56 22.08
C HIS A 155 23.12 -9.68 22.61
N LEU A 156 22.11 -9.35 21.79
CA LEU A 156 20.70 -9.42 22.20
C LEU A 156 20.04 -10.72 21.73
N ASP A 157 19.21 -11.28 22.62
CA ASP A 157 18.30 -12.39 22.32
C ASP A 157 17.10 -11.87 21.51
N LEU A 158 16.86 -12.46 20.34
CA LEU A 158 15.77 -12.09 19.43
C LEU A 158 14.57 -13.03 19.51
N GLU A 159 14.64 -14.11 20.29
CA GLU A 159 13.49 -15.01 20.50
C GLU A 159 12.39 -14.33 21.31
N VAL A 160 12.79 -13.38 22.16
CA VAL A 160 11.87 -12.58 22.97
C VAL A 160 11.29 -11.44 22.14
N PRO A 161 9.96 -11.39 21.92
CA PRO A 161 9.35 -10.31 21.16
C PRO A 161 9.44 -8.98 21.93
N VAL A 162 9.67 -7.89 21.20
CA VAL A 162 9.75 -6.54 21.78
C VAL A 162 8.36 -5.92 21.85
N ARG A 163 8.04 -5.30 22.99
CA ARG A 163 6.77 -4.60 23.25
C ARG A 163 7.05 -3.20 23.77
N LEU A 164 6.09 -2.29 23.61
CA LEU A 164 6.15 -1.01 24.31
C LEU A 164 6.00 -1.24 25.83
N PRO A 165 6.72 -0.49 26.67
CA PRO A 165 6.63 -0.57 28.12
C PRO A 165 5.28 -0.08 28.68
#